data_AF-A0A3A5H4S6-F1
#
_entry.id   AF-A0A3A5H4S6-F1
#
_cell.length_a   1.000
_cell.length_b   1.000
_cell.length_c   1.000
_cell.angle_alpha   90.00
_cell.angle_beta   90.00
_cell.angle_gamma   90.00
#
_symmetry.space_group_name_H-M   'P 1'
#
loop_
_entity.id
_entity.type
_entity.pdbx_description
1 polymer ?
#
loop_
_entity_poly.entity_id
_entity_poly.type
_entity_poly.pdbx_seq_one_letter_code
_entity_poly.pdbx_strand_id
1 'polypeptide(L)'
;MITIDELQVADTPQAWEAAGFTVIDHTIQVGTVRIRLVGPDGGTGIVAWSLRGVRDDVTEVDGLATSASVDAPAEPGEHPLGATQVDHVVLMSPDLARTTAAIEALGAEARRVRDFEIAGTPMRQVFFRLGEVIVELVGDPASAGEGPATFWGITFTVADIDAAAALLGEQTGRVKDAVQRGRRITTLRHRDLGISVSTALMSPKPPKQ
;
A
#
# COMPACT_ATOMS: atom_id res chain seq x y z
N MET A 1 8.16 -14.09 -11.04
CA MET A 1 7.98 -12.64 -10.77
C MET A 1 7.33 -12.53 -9.40
N ILE A 2 7.81 -11.61 -8.57
CA ILE A 2 7.29 -11.43 -7.22
C ILE A 2 5.98 -10.66 -7.26
N THR A 3 4.99 -11.09 -6.48
CA THR A 3 3.71 -10.39 -6.31
C THR A 3 3.30 -10.38 -4.85
N ILE A 4 2.55 -9.37 -4.41
CA ILE A 4 1.94 -9.36 -3.08
C ILE A 4 0.72 -10.28 -3.11
N ASP A 5 0.61 -11.14 -2.11
CA ASP A 5 -0.59 -11.93 -1.83
C ASP A 5 -1.49 -11.23 -0.84
N GLU A 6 -1.03 -11.13 0.41
CA GLU A 6 -1.81 -10.64 1.53
C GLU A 6 -1.08 -9.48 2.21
N LEU A 7 -1.83 -8.47 2.64
CA LEU A 7 -1.42 -7.47 3.60
C LEU A 7 -2.20 -7.70 4.89
N GLN A 8 -1.51 -7.89 6.00
CA GLN A 8 -2.14 -8.01 7.31
C GLN A 8 -2.22 -6.64 7.96
N VAL A 9 -3.43 -6.19 8.27
CA VAL A 9 -3.72 -4.87 8.83
C VAL A 9 -4.34 -5.04 10.20
N ALA A 10 -3.74 -4.41 11.21
CA ALA A 10 -4.19 -4.48 12.60
C ALA A 10 -5.35 -3.51 12.89
N ASP A 11 -6.37 -3.55 12.03
CA ASP A 11 -7.61 -2.78 12.15
C ASP A 11 -8.82 -3.70 12.33
N THR A 12 -9.94 -3.12 12.71
CA THR A 12 -11.22 -3.83 12.78
C THR A 12 -11.91 -3.88 11.41
N PRO A 13 -12.69 -4.94 11.09
CA PRO A 13 -13.58 -4.97 9.93
C PRO A 13 -14.46 -3.74 9.78
N GLN A 14 -15.04 -3.28 10.89
CA GLN A 14 -16.02 -2.20 10.91
C GLN A 14 -15.43 -0.86 10.42
N ALA A 15 -14.15 -0.60 10.73
CA ALA A 15 -13.47 0.61 10.25
C ALA A 15 -13.36 0.63 8.72
N TRP A 16 -13.06 -0.52 8.11
CA TRP A 16 -12.92 -0.65 6.66
C TRP A 16 -14.28 -0.74 5.94
N GLU A 17 -15.28 -1.36 6.56
CA GLU A 17 -16.68 -1.34 6.08
C GLU A 17 -17.23 0.09 6.05
N ALA A 18 -16.95 0.89 7.08
CA ALA A 18 -17.33 2.30 7.14
C ALA A 18 -16.65 3.15 6.04
N ALA A 19 -15.48 2.73 5.57
CA ALA A 19 -14.80 3.32 4.41
C ALA A 19 -15.37 2.82 3.06
N GLY A 20 -16.39 1.98 3.06
CA GLY A 20 -17.06 1.49 1.84
C GLY A 20 -16.40 0.26 1.21
N PHE A 21 -15.54 -0.45 1.94
CA PHE A 21 -15.04 -1.75 1.50
C PHE A 21 -15.99 -2.87 1.91
N THR A 22 -16.33 -3.75 0.97
CA THR A 22 -16.86 -5.08 1.29
C THR A 22 -15.82 -5.91 2.04
N VAL A 23 -16.16 -6.35 3.25
CA VAL A 23 -15.35 -7.27 4.06
C VAL A 23 -16.09 -8.62 4.17
N ILE A 24 -15.41 -9.71 3.88
CA ILE A 24 -15.93 -11.08 4.02
C ILE A 24 -14.91 -11.88 4.83
N ASP A 25 -15.33 -12.51 5.92
CA ASP A 25 -14.46 -13.29 6.80
C ASP A 25 -13.16 -12.55 7.15
N HIS A 26 -13.29 -11.30 7.61
CA HIS A 26 -12.16 -10.42 7.96
C HIS A 26 -11.17 -10.15 6.80
N THR A 27 -11.62 -10.30 5.55
CA THR A 27 -10.79 -10.11 4.35
C THR A 27 -11.43 -9.11 3.41
N ILE A 28 -10.61 -8.23 2.85
CA ILE A 28 -10.96 -7.39 1.70
C ILE A 28 -10.16 -7.91 0.51
N GLN A 29 -10.80 -8.17 -0.62
CA GLN A 29 -10.13 -8.60 -1.84
C GLN A 29 -10.13 -7.45 -2.83
N VAL A 30 -8.97 -6.84 -3.10
CA VAL A 30 -8.86 -5.71 -4.03
C VAL A 30 -7.88 -6.06 -5.14
N GLY A 31 -8.40 -6.21 -6.37
CA GLY A 31 -7.63 -6.72 -7.49
C GLY A 31 -7.14 -8.15 -7.18
N THR A 32 -5.82 -8.33 -7.20
CA THR A 32 -5.14 -9.60 -6.95
C THR A 32 -4.67 -9.78 -5.50
N VAL A 33 -4.90 -8.78 -4.63
CA VAL A 33 -4.37 -8.70 -3.27
C VAL A 33 -5.48 -8.92 -2.24
N ARG A 34 -5.17 -9.70 -1.19
CA ARG A 34 -5.98 -9.86 0.02
C ARG A 34 -5.51 -8.86 1.08
N ILE A 35 -6.44 -8.24 1.79
CA ILE A 35 -6.16 -7.45 2.98
C ILE A 35 -6.85 -8.13 4.15
N ARG A 36 -6.06 -8.73 5.02
CA ARG A 36 -6.51 -9.46 6.19
C ARG A 36 -6.55 -8.53 7.39
N LEU A 37 -7.73 -8.40 7.99
CA LEU A 37 -7.95 -7.55 9.15
C LEU A 37 -7.73 -8.40 10.42
N VAL A 38 -6.55 -8.28 11.01
CA VAL A 38 -6.11 -9.10 12.16
C VAL A 38 -6.52 -8.52 13.51
N GLY A 39 -7.17 -7.36 13.52
CA GLY A 39 -7.62 -6.69 14.72
C GLY A 39 -6.51 -5.92 15.47
N PRO A 40 -6.90 -5.03 16.40
CA PRO A 40 -5.98 -4.12 17.08
C PRO A 40 -5.02 -4.81 18.06
N ASP A 41 -5.35 -6.03 18.52
CA ASP A 41 -4.46 -6.84 19.36
C ASP A 41 -3.19 -7.28 18.62
N GLY A 42 -3.22 -7.25 17.27
CA GLY A 42 -2.09 -7.57 16.40
C GLY A 42 -1.11 -6.42 16.16
N GLY A 43 -1.37 -5.21 16.68
CA GLY A 43 -0.50 -4.04 16.52
C GLY A 43 -1.21 -2.82 15.93
N THR A 44 -0.51 -2.07 15.06
CA THR A 44 -1.07 -0.89 14.37
C THR A 44 -0.52 -0.80 12.95
N GLY A 45 -1.35 -0.37 12.01
CA GLY A 45 -0.99 -0.27 10.59
C GLY A 45 -0.98 -1.61 9.87
N ILE A 46 -0.24 -1.67 8.76
CA ILE A 46 0.10 -2.94 8.11
C ILE A 46 1.23 -3.57 8.93
N VAL A 47 1.01 -4.77 9.44
CA VAL A 47 1.93 -5.45 10.35
C VAL A 47 2.75 -6.54 9.68
N ALA A 48 2.26 -7.06 8.56
CA ALA A 48 2.97 -8.06 7.76
C ALA A 48 2.44 -8.07 6.32
N TRP A 49 3.22 -8.68 5.43
CA TRP A 49 2.77 -9.08 4.10
C TRP A 49 3.19 -10.52 3.78
N SER A 50 2.49 -11.16 2.84
CA SER A 50 2.94 -12.39 2.22
C SER A 50 3.19 -12.17 0.73
N LEU A 51 4.25 -12.81 0.22
CA LEU A 51 4.74 -12.61 -1.14
C LEU A 51 4.76 -13.93 -1.90
N ARG A 52 4.39 -13.88 -3.18
CA ARG A 52 4.58 -15.01 -4.11
C ARG A 52 5.91 -14.89 -4.83
N GLY A 53 6.46 -16.03 -5.23
CA GLY A 53 7.67 -16.08 -6.03
C GLY A 53 8.94 -15.67 -5.28
N VAL A 54 8.90 -15.71 -3.94
CA VAL A 54 10.07 -15.65 -3.04
C VAL A 54 10.34 -17.04 -2.47
N ARG A 55 11.48 -17.23 -1.81
CA ARG A 55 11.84 -18.51 -1.17
C ARG A 55 11.04 -18.72 0.13
N ASP A 56 10.69 -19.96 0.42
CA ASP A 56 9.85 -20.33 1.58
C ASP A 56 10.49 -20.03 2.95
N ASP A 57 11.82 -19.84 3.00
CA ASP A 57 12.57 -19.51 4.20
C ASP A 57 12.70 -17.99 4.45
N VAL A 58 12.11 -17.14 3.60
CA VAL A 58 12.05 -15.70 3.84
C VAL A 58 11.02 -15.41 4.94
N THR A 59 11.48 -14.87 6.06
CA THR A 59 10.64 -14.51 7.22
C THR A 59 10.57 -12.99 7.48
N GLU A 60 11.50 -12.22 6.93
CA GLU A 60 11.55 -10.76 7.08
C GLU A 60 12.32 -10.09 5.92
N VAL A 61 12.08 -8.80 5.70
CA VAL A 61 12.80 -7.96 4.73
C VAL A 61 13.13 -6.62 5.39
N ASP A 62 14.35 -6.50 5.92
CA ASP A 62 14.80 -5.32 6.68
C ASP A 62 13.84 -4.93 7.82
N GLY A 63 13.35 -5.94 8.54
CA GLY A 63 12.40 -5.81 9.64
C GLY A 63 10.92 -5.82 9.25
N LEU A 64 10.60 -5.83 7.95
CA LEU A 64 9.24 -6.04 7.47
C LEU A 64 8.88 -7.53 7.62
N ALA A 65 7.95 -7.88 8.50
CA ALA A 65 7.47 -9.25 8.64
C ALA A 65 6.95 -9.77 7.29
N THR A 66 7.58 -10.83 6.78
CA THR A 66 7.38 -11.34 5.43
C THR A 66 7.21 -12.84 5.46
N SER A 67 6.28 -13.39 4.69
CA SER A 67 6.19 -14.83 4.47
C SER A 67 6.06 -15.14 2.98
N ALA A 68 6.52 -16.32 2.58
CA ALA A 68 6.21 -16.84 1.26
C ALA A 68 4.75 -17.30 1.19
N SER A 69 4.14 -17.17 0.01
CA SER A 69 2.82 -17.71 -0.26
C SER A 69 2.75 -18.39 -1.62
N VAL A 70 2.05 -19.52 -1.64
CA VAL A 70 1.76 -20.33 -2.83
C VAL A 70 0.29 -20.22 -3.27
N ASP A 71 -0.52 -19.41 -2.56
CA ASP A 71 -1.93 -19.25 -2.91
C ASP A 71 -2.10 -18.66 -4.31
N ALA A 72 -3.24 -18.94 -4.94
CA ALA A 72 -3.59 -18.25 -6.18
C ALA A 72 -3.83 -16.75 -5.91
N PRO A 73 -3.59 -15.86 -6.89
CA PRO A 73 -4.06 -14.46 -6.83
C PRO A 73 -5.51 -14.37 -6.38
N ALA A 74 -5.85 -13.33 -5.62
CA ALA A 74 -7.24 -13.12 -5.23
C ALA A 74 -8.11 -12.87 -6.48
N GLU A 75 -9.35 -13.33 -6.42
CA GLU A 75 -10.39 -12.84 -7.33
C GLU A 75 -10.78 -11.41 -6.89
N PRO A 76 -10.98 -10.46 -7.82
CA PRO A 76 -11.35 -9.09 -7.47
C PRO A 76 -12.71 -9.04 -6.74
N GLY A 77 -12.75 -8.35 -5.60
CA GLY A 77 -13.99 -8.05 -4.89
C GLY A 77 -14.74 -6.86 -5.48
N GLU A 78 -16.06 -6.83 -5.29
CA GLU A 78 -16.88 -5.64 -5.53
C GLU A 78 -17.03 -4.84 -4.25
N HIS A 79 -16.82 -3.53 -4.31
CA HIS A 79 -16.91 -2.63 -3.15
C HIS A 79 -17.81 -1.43 -3.47
N PRO A 80 -18.66 -0.98 -2.52
CA PRO A 80 -19.38 0.28 -2.65
C PRO A 80 -18.48 1.48 -2.96
N LEU A 81 -17.26 1.50 -2.40
CA LEU A 81 -16.23 2.50 -2.69
C LEU A 81 -15.71 2.48 -4.14
N GLY A 82 -15.96 1.38 -4.87
CA GLY A 82 -15.47 1.19 -6.24
C GLY A 82 -13.98 0.91 -6.33
N ALA A 83 -13.34 0.41 -5.26
CA ALA A 83 -11.93 0.00 -5.29
C ALA A 83 -11.74 -1.18 -6.26
N THR A 84 -10.72 -1.10 -7.12
CA THR A 84 -10.47 -2.10 -8.17
C THR A 84 -9.07 -2.70 -8.11
N GLN A 85 -8.13 -2.00 -7.49
CA GLN A 85 -6.73 -2.43 -7.42
C GLN A 85 -6.02 -1.76 -6.24
N VAL A 86 -5.10 -2.47 -5.59
CA VAL A 86 -4.05 -1.83 -4.77
C VAL A 86 -3.04 -1.16 -5.70
N ASP A 87 -3.08 0.17 -5.76
CA ASP A 87 -2.19 0.95 -6.64
C ASP A 87 -0.75 0.90 -6.14
N HIS A 88 -0.57 1.22 -4.85
CA HIS A 88 0.72 1.17 -4.21
C HIS A 88 0.65 0.97 -2.70
N VAL A 89 1.73 0.40 -2.16
CA VAL A 89 2.05 0.33 -0.74
C VAL A 89 3.31 1.16 -0.49
N VAL A 90 3.27 2.02 0.53
CA VAL A 90 4.39 2.87 0.92
C VAL A 90 5.13 2.25 2.09
N LEU A 91 6.45 2.12 1.94
CA LEU A 91 7.37 1.72 2.99
C LEU A 91 8.23 2.92 3.39
N MET A 92 8.49 3.06 4.69
CA MET A 92 9.42 4.05 5.22
C MET A 92 10.68 3.33 5.70
N SER A 93 11.84 3.87 5.35
CA SER A 93 13.12 3.31 5.74
C SER A 93 14.01 4.33 6.43
N PRO A 94 14.66 3.96 7.55
CA PRO A 94 15.69 4.77 8.19
C PRO A 94 17.04 4.71 7.43
N ASP A 95 17.25 3.70 6.59
CA ASP A 95 18.44 3.46 5.75
C ASP A 95 18.01 2.94 4.37
N LEU A 96 17.82 3.88 3.46
CA LEU A 96 17.21 3.61 2.16
C LEU A 96 18.03 2.62 1.32
N ALA A 97 19.35 2.67 1.42
CA ALA A 97 20.24 1.79 0.67
C ALA A 97 20.12 0.34 1.16
N ARG A 98 20.09 0.14 2.48
CA ARG A 98 19.94 -1.19 3.10
C ARG A 98 18.60 -1.82 2.75
N THR A 99 17.50 -1.09 2.90
CA THR A 99 16.16 -1.63 2.56
C THR A 99 16.03 -1.89 1.06
N THR A 100 16.61 -1.04 0.20
CA THR A 100 16.64 -1.26 -1.26
C THR A 100 17.34 -2.58 -1.57
N ALA A 101 18.54 -2.80 -1.02
CA ALA A 101 19.29 -4.03 -1.23
C ALA A 101 18.56 -5.28 -0.70
N ALA A 102 17.85 -5.16 0.43
CA ALA A 102 17.04 -6.25 0.98
C ALA A 102 15.88 -6.63 0.06
N ILE A 103 15.17 -5.65 -0.51
CA ILE A 103 14.09 -5.89 -1.49
C ILE A 103 14.66 -6.48 -2.80
N GLU A 104 15.81 -6.01 -3.26
CA GLU A 104 16.48 -6.54 -4.46
C GLU A 104 16.96 -7.99 -4.26
N ALA A 105 17.37 -8.36 -3.04
CA ALA A 105 17.75 -9.73 -2.70
C ALA A 105 16.58 -10.74 -2.82
N LEU A 106 15.33 -10.27 -2.81
CA LEU A 106 14.17 -11.11 -3.11
C LEU A 106 14.06 -11.42 -4.62
N GLY A 107 14.74 -10.66 -5.47
CA GLY A 107 14.63 -10.69 -6.94
C GLY A 107 13.73 -9.59 -7.52
N ALA A 108 13.37 -8.57 -6.73
CA ALA A 108 12.70 -7.37 -7.25
C ALA A 108 13.73 -6.41 -7.86
N GLU A 109 13.32 -5.64 -8.88
CA GLU A 109 14.19 -4.65 -9.52
C GLU A 109 13.70 -3.24 -9.19
N ALA A 110 14.61 -2.35 -8.76
CA ALA A 110 14.32 -0.93 -8.66
C ALA A 110 14.08 -0.36 -10.08
N ARG A 111 12.88 0.19 -10.31
CA ARG A 111 12.45 0.66 -11.65
C ARG A 111 12.66 2.15 -11.86
N ARG A 112 12.51 2.94 -10.80
CA ARG A 112 12.57 4.40 -10.85
C ARG A 112 13.04 4.93 -9.49
N VAL A 113 13.74 6.05 -9.53
CA VAL A 113 14.07 6.86 -8.35
C VAL A 113 13.52 8.26 -8.55
N ARG A 114 13.01 8.87 -7.48
CA ARG A 114 12.55 10.25 -7.46
C ARG A 114 13.02 10.92 -6.18
N ASP A 115 13.71 12.05 -6.34
CA ASP A 115 14.07 12.92 -5.24
C ASP A 115 13.01 14.03 -5.08
N PHE A 116 12.72 14.39 -3.84
CA PHE A 116 11.77 15.44 -3.46
C PHE A 116 12.11 15.97 -2.06
N GLU A 117 11.37 16.96 -1.58
CA GLU A 117 11.56 17.52 -0.23
C GLU A 117 10.26 17.48 0.58
N ILE A 118 10.37 17.17 1.87
CA ILE A 118 9.27 17.31 2.84
C ILE A 118 9.71 18.35 3.86
N ALA A 119 9.03 19.50 3.90
CA ALA A 119 9.36 20.61 4.82
C ALA A 119 10.85 21.00 4.80
N GLY A 120 11.48 20.99 3.63
CA GLY A 120 12.91 21.29 3.44
C GLY A 120 13.87 20.14 3.76
N THR A 121 13.36 18.96 4.14
CA THR A 121 14.16 17.75 4.33
C THR A 121 14.22 16.97 3.02
N PRO A 122 15.41 16.66 2.47
CA PRO A 122 15.56 15.82 1.29
C PRO A 122 15.00 14.43 1.53
N MET A 123 14.19 13.95 0.60
CA MET A 123 13.62 12.61 0.61
C MET A 123 13.83 11.97 -0.75
N ARG A 124 14.08 10.66 -0.74
CA ARG A 124 14.17 9.85 -1.95
C ARG A 124 13.13 8.76 -1.90
N GLN A 125 12.55 8.52 -3.06
CA GLN A 125 11.59 7.46 -3.27
C GLN A 125 12.10 6.50 -4.35
N VAL A 126 12.21 5.22 -4.00
CA VAL A 126 12.58 4.12 -4.88
C VAL A 126 11.34 3.29 -5.18
N PHE A 127 11.10 3.01 -6.45
CA PHE A 127 9.89 2.32 -6.92
C PHE A 127 10.22 0.90 -7.35
N PHE A 128 9.54 -0.08 -6.74
CA PHE A 128 9.52 -1.47 -7.18
C PHE A 128 8.15 -1.82 -7.74
N ARG A 129 8.08 -2.89 -8.54
CA ARG A 129 6.81 -3.43 -9.03
C ARG A 129 6.69 -4.90 -8.69
N LEU A 130 5.71 -5.23 -7.85
CA LEU A 130 5.39 -6.57 -7.39
C LEU A 130 4.05 -6.96 -8.00
N GLY A 131 4.10 -7.49 -9.23
CA GLY A 131 2.93 -7.76 -10.04
C GLY A 131 2.16 -6.47 -10.37
N GLU A 132 0.93 -6.39 -9.87
CA GLU A 132 0.07 -5.24 -10.14
C GLU A 132 0.35 -4.04 -9.22
N VAL A 133 0.98 -4.27 -8.07
CA VAL A 133 1.20 -3.28 -7.00
C VAL A 133 2.56 -2.59 -7.19
N ILE A 134 2.60 -1.28 -6.97
CA ILE A 134 3.87 -0.54 -6.84
C ILE A 134 4.26 -0.52 -5.35
N VAL A 135 5.51 -0.84 -5.05
CA VAL A 135 6.05 -0.59 -3.70
C VAL A 135 6.87 0.69 -3.78
N GLU A 136 6.47 1.67 -2.98
CA GLU A 136 7.10 2.98 -2.87
C GLU A 136 7.94 3.01 -1.59
N LEU A 137 9.24 2.78 -1.72
CA LEU A 137 10.17 2.85 -0.60
C LEU A 137 10.68 4.29 -0.45
N VAL A 138 10.46 4.89 0.72
CA VAL A 138 10.77 6.29 1.00
C VAL A 138 11.73 6.41 2.18
N GLY A 139 12.73 7.27 2.07
CA GLY A 139 13.66 7.58 3.14
C GLY A 139 14.57 8.76 2.79
N ASP A 140 15.32 9.27 3.77
CA ASP A 140 16.38 10.25 3.52
C ASP A 140 17.56 9.53 2.83
N PRO A 141 17.96 9.94 1.61
CA PRO A 141 19.05 9.29 0.87
C PRO A 141 20.43 9.44 1.52
N ALA A 142 20.61 10.38 2.45
CA ALA A 142 21.86 10.60 3.19
C ALA A 142 21.86 9.94 4.58
N SER A 143 20.71 9.45 5.05
CA SER A 143 20.58 8.79 6.35
C SER A 143 20.98 7.31 6.26
N ALA A 144 21.72 6.86 7.27
CA ALA A 144 21.99 5.45 7.56
C ALA A 144 21.52 5.15 8.99
N GLY A 145 20.23 5.37 9.23
CA GLY A 145 19.61 5.24 10.54
C GLY A 145 19.49 3.78 10.98
N GLU A 146 19.48 3.59 12.30
CA GLU A 146 19.21 2.30 12.92
C GLU A 146 17.69 1.99 12.95
N GLY A 147 17.35 0.73 13.13
CA GLY A 147 15.97 0.26 13.23
C GLY A 147 15.39 -0.27 11.91
N PRO A 148 14.21 -0.92 11.97
CA PRO A 148 13.61 -1.60 10.83
C PRO A 148 12.94 -0.62 9.85
N ALA A 149 12.77 -1.06 8.61
CA ALA A 149 11.80 -0.47 7.70
C ALA A 149 10.37 -0.74 8.21
N THR A 150 9.43 0.12 7.86
CA THR A 150 8.03 0.03 8.32
C THR A 150 7.06 0.25 7.17
N PHE A 151 5.89 -0.37 7.25
CA PHE A 151 4.78 -0.03 6.38
C PHE A 151 4.15 1.29 6.84
N TRP A 152 3.76 2.15 5.90
CA TRP A 152 3.21 3.46 6.22
C TRP A 152 1.81 3.69 5.66
N GLY A 153 1.60 3.34 4.40
CA GLY A 153 0.35 3.68 3.74
C GLY A 153 0.01 2.76 2.57
N ILE A 154 -1.25 2.82 2.18
CA ILE A 154 -1.81 2.08 1.07
C ILE A 154 -2.70 3.00 0.24
N THR A 155 -2.60 2.86 -1.08
CA THR A 155 -3.45 3.60 -2.02
C THR A 155 -4.20 2.63 -2.90
N PHE A 156 -5.49 2.90 -3.06
CA PHE A 156 -6.37 2.13 -3.91
C PHE A 156 -6.68 2.89 -5.19
N THR A 157 -6.68 2.18 -6.32
CA THR A 157 -7.35 2.68 -7.51
C THR A 157 -8.85 2.46 -7.33
N VAL A 158 -9.64 3.51 -7.57
CA VAL A 158 -11.10 3.45 -7.61
C VAL A 158 -11.60 3.70 -9.02
N ALA A 159 -12.67 3.02 -9.42
CA ALA A 159 -13.23 3.13 -10.77
C ALA A 159 -13.70 4.56 -11.09
N ASP A 160 -14.34 5.22 -10.12
CA ASP A 160 -14.76 6.61 -10.18
C ASP A 160 -14.42 7.31 -8.86
N ILE A 161 -13.45 8.22 -8.92
CA ILE A 161 -12.96 8.94 -7.74
C ILE A 161 -13.95 10.00 -7.25
N ASP A 162 -14.80 10.55 -8.12
CA ASP A 162 -15.79 11.54 -7.72
C ASP A 162 -16.96 10.84 -7.03
N ALA A 163 -17.37 9.67 -7.51
CA ALA A 163 -18.35 8.82 -6.83
C ALA A 163 -17.84 8.34 -5.46
N ALA A 164 -16.57 7.90 -5.38
CA ALA A 164 -15.96 7.50 -4.12
C ALA A 164 -15.89 8.67 -3.11
N ALA A 165 -15.50 9.87 -3.57
CA ALA A 165 -15.47 11.06 -2.73
C ALA A 165 -16.87 11.50 -2.29
N ALA A 166 -17.88 11.38 -3.16
CA ALA A 166 -19.27 11.69 -2.82
C ALA A 166 -19.84 10.71 -1.77
N LEU A 167 -19.52 9.41 -1.89
CA LEU A 167 -19.90 8.38 -0.91
C LEU A 167 -19.31 8.69 0.47
N LEU A 168 -18.01 9.03 0.52
CA LEU A 168 -17.29 9.24 1.77
C LEU A 168 -17.50 10.65 2.36
N GLY A 169 -17.95 11.61 1.56
CA GLY A 169 -18.21 12.98 1.99
C GLY A 169 -17.01 13.60 2.70
N GLU A 170 -17.24 14.08 3.93
CA GLU A 170 -16.21 14.76 4.74
C GLU A 170 -15.02 13.86 5.12
N GLN A 171 -15.16 12.54 4.98
CA GLN A 171 -14.10 11.57 5.26
C GLN A 171 -12.99 11.56 4.20
N THR A 172 -13.09 12.38 3.15
CA THR A 172 -12.01 12.57 2.17
C THR A 172 -11.50 14.00 2.15
N GLY A 173 -10.26 14.17 1.72
CA GLY A 173 -9.73 15.45 1.28
C GLY A 173 -10.33 15.88 -0.06
N ARG A 174 -9.98 17.09 -0.50
CA ARG A 174 -10.35 17.56 -1.84
C ARG A 174 -9.70 16.67 -2.91
N VAL A 175 -10.51 16.15 -3.84
CA VAL A 175 -10.01 15.51 -5.05
C VAL A 175 -9.18 16.52 -5.86
N LYS A 176 -7.96 16.16 -6.21
CA LYS A 176 -7.01 17.01 -6.92
C LYS A 176 -6.23 16.21 -7.95
N ASP A 177 -5.57 16.90 -8.86
CA ASP A 177 -4.63 16.25 -9.77
C ASP A 177 -3.51 15.56 -8.98
N ALA A 178 -3.23 14.32 -9.37
CA ALA A 178 -2.12 13.56 -8.85
C ALA A 178 -0.83 13.98 -9.56
N VAL A 179 0.31 13.75 -8.89
CA VAL A 179 1.62 13.95 -9.52
C VAL A 179 1.83 13.01 -10.73
N GLN A 180 1.12 11.89 -10.76
CA GLN A 180 0.99 11.01 -11.91
C GLN A 180 0.06 11.66 -12.95
N ARG A 181 0.66 12.16 -14.04
CA ARG A 181 -0.06 12.86 -15.13
C ARG A 181 -1.33 12.11 -15.56
N GLY A 182 -2.43 12.85 -15.60
CA GLY A 182 -3.73 12.35 -16.06
C GLY A 182 -4.48 11.50 -15.03
N ARG A 183 -4.00 11.42 -13.78
CA ARG A 183 -4.72 10.81 -12.67
C ARG A 183 -5.11 11.88 -11.65
N ARG A 184 -6.14 11.57 -10.86
CA ARG A 184 -6.59 12.37 -9.71
C ARG A 184 -6.42 11.55 -8.44
N ILE A 185 -6.23 12.24 -7.31
CA ILE A 185 -6.04 11.64 -5.99
C ILE A 185 -6.87 12.37 -4.94
N THR A 186 -7.35 11.62 -3.95
CA THR A 186 -7.79 12.15 -2.66
C THR A 186 -7.22 11.30 -1.53
N THR A 187 -7.05 11.89 -0.36
CA THR A 187 -6.62 11.18 0.86
C THR A 187 -7.82 10.94 1.76
N LEU A 188 -7.93 9.73 2.30
CA LEU A 188 -8.92 9.40 3.31
C LEU A 188 -8.50 10.03 4.64
N ARG A 189 -9.45 10.60 5.39
CA ARG A 189 -9.29 10.93 6.81
C ARG A 189 -9.36 9.66 7.64
N HIS A 190 -8.45 8.75 7.35
CA HIS A 190 -8.47 7.35 7.80
C HIS A 190 -8.64 7.21 9.32
N ARG A 191 -8.06 8.12 10.11
CA ARG A 191 -8.17 8.14 11.57
C ARG A 191 -9.59 8.38 12.07
N ASP A 192 -10.37 9.21 11.36
CA ASP A 192 -11.77 9.52 11.73
C ASP A 192 -12.68 8.29 11.54
N LEU A 193 -12.24 7.34 10.71
CA LEU A 193 -12.88 6.05 10.45
C LEU A 193 -12.31 4.91 11.31
N GLY A 194 -11.31 5.17 12.14
CA GLY A 194 -10.62 4.13 12.92
C GLY A 194 -9.70 3.23 12.10
N ILE A 195 -9.31 3.65 10.89
CA ILE A 195 -8.31 2.95 10.06
C ILE A 195 -6.93 3.47 10.48
N SER A 196 -6.03 2.57 10.90
CA SER A 196 -4.69 2.96 11.34
C SER A 196 -3.72 3.26 10.19
N VAL A 197 -3.94 2.66 9.02
CA VAL A 197 -3.09 2.83 7.84
C VAL A 197 -3.41 4.14 7.10
N SER A 198 -2.37 4.91 6.77
CA SER A 198 -2.53 6.08 5.90
C SER A 198 -3.09 5.65 4.54
N THR A 199 -4.29 6.11 4.21
CA THR A 199 -5.04 5.60 3.05
C THR A 199 -5.36 6.70 2.05
N ALA A 200 -5.14 6.43 0.76
CA ALA A 200 -5.52 7.31 -0.34
C ALA A 200 -6.29 6.57 -1.44
N LEU A 201 -7.04 7.34 -2.22
CA LEU A 201 -7.79 6.88 -3.38
C LEU A 201 -7.27 7.59 -4.62
N MET A 202 -7.11 6.84 -5.70
CA MET A 202 -6.52 7.31 -6.93
C MET A 202 -7.42 6.91 -8.11
N SER A 203 -7.60 7.81 -9.08
CA SER A 203 -8.37 7.47 -10.29
C SER A 203 -7.63 6.42 -11.14
N PRO A 204 -8.31 5.75 -12.09
CA PRO A 204 -7.65 4.80 -12.98
C PRO A 204 -6.56 5.49 -13.81
N LYS A 205 -5.60 4.70 -14.30
CA LYS A 205 -4.63 5.21 -15.28
C LYS A 205 -5.38 5.55 -16.57
N PRO A 206 -5.10 6.71 -17.20
CA PRO A 206 -5.65 6.99 -18.52
C PRO A 206 -5.18 5.92 -19.52
N PRO A 207 -5.98 5.62 -20.56
CA PRO A 207 -5.54 4.72 -21.62
C PRO A 207 -4.22 5.23 -22.21
N LYS A 208 -3.30 4.28 -22.50
CA LYS A 208 -2.05 4.62 -23.20
C LYS A 208 -2.45 5.17 -24.58
N GLN A 209 -2.02 6.41 -24.87
CA GLN A 209 -2.09 6.97 -26.23
C GLN A 209 -1.09 6.28 -27.14
#